data_AF-A0A0D3BV51-F1
#
_entry.id   AF-A0A0D3BV51-F1
#
_cell.length_a   1.000
_cell.length_b   1.000
_cell.length_c   1.000
_cell.angle_alpha   90.00
_cell.angle_beta   90.00
_cell.angle_gamma   90.00
#
_symmetry.space_group_name_H-M   'P 1'
#
loop_
_entity.id
_entity.type
_entity.pdbx_description
1 polymer ?
#
loop_
_entity_poly.entity_id
_entity_poly.type
_entity_poly.pdbx_seq_one_letter_code
_entity_poly.pdbx_strand_id
1 'polypeptide(L)'
;MSDRRILTFPAVHPCESISITTLINSLLEIAGKILSFKSKHFSTIKGNAKETFRHIHNLMVIFQEIRVRKLPACRSFPRSAILSLSELHVIFRKLKFLLQDCTREGAKLYMLINSDQVSSHFQTRKYEARPNRDDKRAIDSVYWIFNLFENRIKPNQDEVLRVLDHIGVRTWSYCVKEIGFLREEIRVEKKDKNEIELLSSLIGFICYCRCVILEGIDEDEDKKEEEEEEEEYVIIRGLKVDDLRCPISLEIMNDPVVLETGHTYDRSSITKWFSAGNITCPKTGKTLVSTVLVGNVSDKQVVHSYFEKEIDHKSKKKKLSV
;
A
#
# COMPACT_ATOMS: atom_id res chain seq x y z
N MET A 1 0.17 14.65 -3.38
CA MET A 1 1.17 13.55 -3.44
C MET A 1 1.60 13.38 -4.89
N SER A 2 2.85 13.00 -5.19
CA SER A 2 3.34 12.95 -6.58
C SER A 2 2.58 11.88 -7.38
N ASP A 3 1.96 12.23 -8.50
CA ASP A 3 1.24 11.35 -9.46
C ASP A 3 2.16 10.35 -10.20
N ARG A 4 3.28 9.98 -9.58
CA ARG A 4 4.30 9.11 -10.17
C ARG A 4 4.04 7.66 -9.75
N ARG A 5 3.96 6.76 -10.74
CA ARG A 5 3.90 5.31 -10.51
C ARG A 5 5.09 4.84 -9.65
N ILE A 6 4.82 3.98 -8.67
CA ILE A 6 5.86 3.50 -7.77
C ILE A 6 6.98 2.78 -8.54
N LEU A 7 8.22 2.92 -8.06
CA LEU A 7 9.42 2.37 -8.71
C LEU A 7 9.68 2.86 -10.14
N THR A 8 9.06 3.97 -10.56
CA THR A 8 9.43 4.68 -11.79
C THR A 8 10.28 5.90 -11.47
N PHE A 9 11.37 6.17 -12.18
CA PHE A 9 12.33 7.23 -11.77
C PHE A 9 12.55 8.27 -12.88
N PRO A 10 11.60 9.21 -13.07
CA PRO A 10 11.69 10.26 -14.09
C PRO A 10 12.75 11.28 -13.68
N ALA A 11 13.99 10.98 -14.04
CA ALA A 11 15.13 11.87 -13.87
C ALA A 11 15.49 12.51 -15.21
N VAL A 12 15.57 13.85 -15.19
CA VAL A 12 15.91 14.69 -16.34
C VAL A 12 17.39 15.04 -16.24
N HIS A 13 18.10 14.91 -17.35
CA HIS A 13 19.50 15.31 -17.46
C HIS A 13 19.65 16.84 -17.39
N PRO A 14 20.66 17.36 -16.68
CA PRO A 14 21.04 18.76 -16.78
C PRO A 14 21.34 19.16 -18.23
N CYS A 15 21.03 20.41 -18.60
CA CYS A 15 21.37 20.95 -19.91
C CYS A 15 22.89 20.99 -20.13
N GLU A 16 23.34 20.80 -21.37
CA GLU A 16 24.77 20.80 -21.73
C GLU A 16 25.50 22.11 -21.39
N SER A 17 24.77 23.23 -21.32
CA SER A 17 25.31 24.56 -21.00
C SER A 17 25.22 24.91 -19.50
N ILE A 18 24.84 23.96 -18.63
CA ILE A 18 24.68 24.25 -17.20
C ILE A 18 25.99 24.71 -16.57
N SER A 19 25.92 25.76 -15.75
CA SER A 19 27.09 26.20 -14.99
C SER A 19 27.46 25.15 -13.95
N ILE A 20 28.76 24.89 -13.79
CA ILE A 20 29.21 23.89 -12.82
C ILE A 20 28.84 24.26 -11.38
N THR A 21 28.85 25.55 -11.04
CA THR A 21 28.42 26.05 -9.73
C THR A 21 26.96 25.70 -9.48
N THR A 22 26.08 25.88 -10.47
CA THR A 22 24.67 25.49 -10.38
C THR A 22 24.52 23.99 -10.23
N LEU A 23 25.27 23.20 -11.00
CA LEU A 23 25.23 21.74 -10.96
C LEU A 23 25.67 21.19 -9.59
N ILE A 24 26.77 21.70 -9.03
CA ILE A 24 27.28 21.31 -7.71
C ILE A 24 26.30 21.71 -6.60
N ASN A 25 25.73 22.91 -6.64
CA ASN A 25 24.72 23.32 -5.66
C ASN A 25 23.49 22.41 -5.72
N SER A 26 23.02 22.07 -6.92
CA SER A 26 21.89 21.13 -7.09
C SER A 26 22.23 19.73 -6.58
N LEU A 27 23.43 19.22 -6.85
CA LEU A 27 23.91 17.95 -6.31
C LEU A 27 23.94 17.94 -4.78
N LEU A 28 24.46 19.01 -4.15
CA LEU A 28 24.47 19.18 -2.69
C LEU A 28 23.07 19.19 -2.10
N GLU A 29 22.13 19.89 -2.75
CA GLU A 29 20.73 19.95 -2.33
C GLU A 29 20.05 18.57 -2.40
N ILE A 30 20.19 17.86 -3.52
CA ILE A 30 19.61 16.52 -3.69
C ILE A 30 20.24 15.54 -2.70
N ALA A 31 21.55 15.62 -2.50
CA ALA A 31 22.26 14.77 -1.54
C ALA A 31 21.79 15.01 -0.10
N GLY A 32 21.58 16.27 0.30
CA GLY A 32 20.97 16.60 1.58
C GLY A 32 19.57 16.00 1.75
N LYS A 33 18.72 16.09 0.71
CA LYS A 33 17.40 15.44 0.68
C LYS A 33 17.47 13.91 0.71
N ILE A 34 18.53 13.30 0.17
CA ILE A 34 18.75 11.85 0.29
C ILE A 34 19.12 11.50 1.73
N LEU A 35 20.04 12.23 2.34
CA LEU A 35 20.49 11.96 3.70
C LEU A 35 19.41 12.19 4.77
N SER A 36 18.41 13.04 4.52
CA SER A 36 17.28 13.21 5.45
C SER A 36 16.48 11.91 5.65
N PHE A 37 16.49 10.99 4.67
CA PHE A 37 15.86 9.68 4.80
C PHE A 37 16.58 8.75 5.79
N LYS A 38 17.80 9.07 6.24
CA LYS A 38 18.52 8.25 7.25
C LYS A 38 17.76 8.09 8.56
N SER A 39 16.88 9.04 8.88
CA SER A 39 16.00 9.00 10.06
C SER A 39 14.76 8.11 9.88
N LYS A 40 14.42 7.73 8.64
CA LYS A 40 13.22 6.96 8.32
C LYS A 40 13.47 5.46 8.53
N HIS A 41 12.40 4.73 8.83
CA HIS A 41 12.45 3.29 8.99
C HIS A 41 12.45 2.59 7.63
N PHE A 42 13.37 1.64 7.45
CA PHE A 42 13.44 0.74 6.28
C PHE A 42 13.30 -0.68 6.78
N SER A 43 12.19 -1.33 6.42
CA SER A 43 11.94 -2.73 6.82
C SER A 43 12.75 -3.69 5.95
N THR A 44 12.69 -3.51 4.63
CA THR A 44 13.52 -4.25 3.66
C THR A 44 14.72 -3.41 3.27
N ILE A 45 15.71 -4.00 2.57
CA ILE A 45 16.85 -3.30 1.91
C ILE A 45 17.70 -2.34 2.79
N LYS A 46 17.59 -2.43 4.12
CA LYS A 46 18.24 -1.53 5.08
C LYS A 46 19.76 -1.43 4.90
N GLY A 47 20.40 -2.55 4.55
CA GLY A 47 21.84 -2.59 4.25
C GLY A 47 22.20 -1.73 3.05
N ASN A 48 21.45 -1.86 1.95
CA ASN A 48 21.64 -1.07 0.73
C ASN A 48 21.47 0.42 1.00
N ALA A 49 20.39 0.80 1.70
CA ALA A 49 20.14 2.19 2.06
C ALA A 49 21.27 2.78 2.91
N LYS A 50 21.74 2.05 3.94
CA LYS A 50 22.85 2.48 4.80
C LYS A 50 24.14 2.71 4.00
N GLU A 51 24.46 1.79 3.11
CA GLU A 51 25.65 1.88 2.26
C GLU A 51 25.56 3.06 1.29
N THR A 52 24.40 3.25 0.68
CA THR A 52 24.11 4.43 -0.13
C THR A 52 24.28 5.72 0.64
N PHE A 53 23.74 5.84 1.86
CA PHE A 53 23.91 7.06 2.66
C PHE A 53 25.38 7.34 2.95
N ARG A 54 26.20 6.30 3.18
CA ARG A 54 27.65 6.45 3.35
C ARG A 54 28.30 7.01 2.08
N HIS A 55 28.00 6.44 0.92
CA HIS A 55 28.51 6.94 -0.36
C HIS A 55 28.08 8.39 -0.65
N ILE A 56 26.80 8.71 -0.45
CA ILE A 56 26.26 10.05 -0.67
C ILE A 56 26.92 11.07 0.26
N HIS A 57 27.10 10.74 1.54
CA HIS A 57 27.79 11.61 2.49
C HIS A 57 29.23 11.89 2.06
N ASN A 58 29.97 10.87 1.62
CA ASN A 58 31.35 11.05 1.14
C ASN A 58 31.40 11.96 -0.10
N LEU A 59 30.47 11.78 -1.05
CA LEU A 59 30.36 12.63 -2.23
C LEU A 59 29.98 14.08 -1.87
N MET A 60 29.12 14.29 -0.87
CA MET A 60 28.77 15.63 -0.39
C MET A 60 29.99 16.40 0.12
N VAL A 61 30.86 15.76 0.90
CA VAL A 61 32.09 16.40 1.39
C VAL A 61 32.97 16.85 0.22
N ILE A 62 33.11 16.00 -0.81
CA ILE A 62 33.87 16.35 -2.03
C ILE A 62 33.23 17.53 -2.76
N PHE A 63 31.92 17.53 -2.95
CA PHE A 63 31.20 18.62 -3.63
C PHE A 63 31.28 19.94 -2.85
N GLN A 64 31.25 19.89 -1.52
CA GLN A 64 31.46 21.08 -0.66
C GLN A 64 32.87 21.64 -0.85
N GLU A 65 33.88 20.79 -0.88
CA GLU A 65 35.27 21.20 -1.10
C GLU A 65 35.45 21.86 -2.46
N ILE A 66 34.87 21.27 -3.52
CA ILE A 66 34.90 21.85 -4.87
C ILE A 66 34.18 23.20 -4.90
N ARG A 67 33.06 23.35 -4.18
CA ARG A 67 32.30 24.61 -4.12
C ARG A 67 33.10 25.73 -3.43
N VAL A 68 33.87 25.41 -2.38
CA VAL A 68 34.64 26.38 -1.58
C VAL A 68 35.94 26.79 -2.30
N ARG A 69 36.62 25.83 -2.94
CA ARG A 69 37.77 26.11 -3.80
C ARG A 69 37.29 26.81 -5.08
N LYS A 70 36.99 28.11 -5.00
CA LYS A 70 36.80 28.95 -6.18
C LYS A 70 37.99 28.73 -7.11
N LEU A 71 37.79 28.05 -8.24
CA LEU A 71 38.88 27.86 -9.19
C LEU A 71 39.36 29.24 -9.64
N PRO A 72 40.68 29.48 -9.72
CA PRO A 72 41.19 30.70 -10.33
C PRO A 72 40.59 30.83 -11.73
N ALA A 73 40.24 32.06 -12.14
CA ALA A 73 39.49 32.36 -13.36
C ALA A 73 40.03 31.73 -14.67
N CYS A 74 41.26 31.22 -14.66
CA CYS A 74 41.93 30.61 -15.80
C CYS A 74 41.85 29.06 -15.86
N ARG A 75 41.37 28.38 -14.81
CA ARG A 75 41.12 26.92 -14.87
C ARG A 75 39.62 26.67 -15.05
N SER A 76 39.20 26.28 -16.25
CA SER A 76 37.87 25.73 -16.49
C SER A 76 37.84 24.26 -16.07
N PHE A 77 36.67 23.77 -15.63
CA PHE A 77 36.51 22.36 -15.35
C PHE A 77 36.60 21.54 -16.65
N PRO A 78 37.27 20.37 -16.63
CA PRO A 78 37.27 19.48 -17.78
C PRO A 78 35.84 19.08 -18.17
N ARG A 79 35.55 19.03 -19.48
CA ARG A 79 34.23 18.61 -19.99
C ARG A 79 33.82 17.23 -19.47
N SER A 80 34.76 16.30 -19.35
CA SER A 80 34.52 14.97 -18.76
C SER A 80 34.00 15.05 -17.33
N ALA A 81 34.54 15.96 -16.51
CA ALA A 81 34.07 16.15 -15.14
C ALA A 81 32.63 16.70 -15.09
N ILE A 82 32.28 17.63 -15.98
CA ILE A 82 30.92 18.16 -16.08
C ILE A 82 29.94 17.04 -16.47
N LEU A 83 30.30 16.20 -17.44
CA LEU A 83 29.50 15.04 -17.85
C LEU A 83 29.30 14.06 -16.68
N SER A 84 30.37 13.70 -15.97
CA SER A 84 30.27 12.81 -14.81
C SER A 84 29.41 13.39 -13.69
N LEU A 85 29.49 14.69 -13.42
CA LEU A 85 28.63 15.36 -12.44
C LEU A 85 27.16 15.38 -12.89
N SER A 86 26.90 15.54 -14.19
CA SER A 86 25.54 15.47 -14.76
C SER A 86 24.96 14.06 -14.68
N GLU A 87 25.77 13.01 -14.90
CA GLU A 87 25.35 11.63 -14.68
C GLU A 87 25.05 11.35 -13.21
N LEU A 88 25.92 11.81 -12.31
CA LEU A 88 25.70 11.71 -10.86
C LEU A 88 24.42 12.44 -10.44
N HIS A 89 24.10 13.57 -11.05
CA HIS A 89 22.87 14.32 -10.78
C HIS A 89 21.63 13.47 -11.09
N VAL A 90 21.62 12.81 -12.25
CA VAL A 90 20.55 11.89 -12.63
C VAL A 90 20.46 10.70 -11.67
N ILE A 91 21.59 10.12 -11.29
CA ILE A 91 21.64 9.01 -10.32
C ILE A 91 21.06 9.45 -8.98
N PHE A 92 21.47 10.60 -8.45
CA PHE A 92 20.97 11.14 -7.18
C PHE A 92 19.46 11.38 -7.23
N ARG A 93 18.95 11.91 -8.35
CA ARG A 93 17.51 12.07 -8.53
C ARG A 93 16.76 10.74 -8.51
N LYS A 94 17.24 9.73 -9.24
CA LYS A 94 16.63 8.38 -9.25
C LYS A 94 16.65 7.77 -7.85
N LEU A 95 17.77 7.90 -7.16
CA LEU A 95 17.94 7.39 -5.81
C LEU A 95 17.01 8.07 -4.80
N LYS A 96 16.81 9.39 -4.90
CA LYS A 96 15.83 10.11 -4.08
C LYS A 96 14.43 9.54 -4.26
N PHE A 97 13.99 9.32 -5.50
CA PHE A 97 12.68 8.73 -5.77
C PHE A 97 12.56 7.31 -5.23
N LEU A 98 13.61 6.49 -5.39
CA LEU A 98 13.66 5.14 -4.84
C LEU A 98 13.51 5.13 -3.32
N LEU A 99 14.27 5.97 -2.61
CA LEU A 99 14.19 6.08 -1.15
C LEU A 99 12.83 6.62 -0.68
N GLN A 100 12.24 7.54 -1.43
CA GLN A 100 10.88 8.01 -1.19
C GLN A 100 9.86 6.87 -1.31
N ASP A 101 10.00 6.00 -2.31
CA ASP A 101 9.13 4.83 -2.46
C ASP A 101 9.36 3.81 -1.34
N CYS A 102 10.62 3.54 -0.98
CA CYS A 102 10.98 2.58 0.06
C CYS A 102 10.55 3.01 1.48
N THR A 103 10.28 4.30 1.67
CA THR A 103 9.82 4.88 2.96
C THR A 103 8.36 5.32 2.91
N ARG A 104 7.64 5.00 1.82
CA ARG A 104 6.23 5.33 1.67
C ARG A 104 5.40 4.54 2.70
N GLU A 105 4.53 5.24 3.41
CA GLU A 105 3.59 4.61 4.32
C GLU A 105 2.62 3.71 3.54
N GLY A 106 2.36 2.52 4.08
CA GLY A 106 1.50 1.52 3.42
C GLY A 106 2.17 0.73 2.29
N ALA A 107 3.44 0.97 1.96
CA ALA A 107 4.11 0.24 0.88
C ALA A 107 5.01 -0.91 1.37
N LYS A 108 5.03 -1.27 2.66
CA LYS A 108 6.05 -2.15 3.24
C LYS A 108 5.98 -3.57 2.68
N LEU A 109 4.78 -4.15 2.58
CA LEU A 109 4.59 -5.48 1.99
C LEU A 109 4.90 -5.45 0.49
N TYR A 110 4.51 -4.38 -0.21
CA TYR A 110 4.81 -4.23 -1.63
C TYR A 110 6.33 -4.11 -1.90
N MET A 111 7.05 -3.39 -1.05
CA MET A 111 8.52 -3.29 -1.09
C MET A 111 9.21 -4.62 -0.80
N LEU A 112 8.60 -5.47 0.04
CA LEU A 112 9.08 -6.83 0.27
C LEU A 112 8.96 -7.67 -1.00
N ILE A 113 7.77 -7.74 -1.60
CA ILE A 113 7.56 -8.56 -2.81
C ILE A 113 8.44 -8.09 -3.98
N ASN A 114 8.76 -6.80 -4.05
CA ASN A 114 9.62 -6.23 -5.08
C ASN A 114 11.09 -6.06 -4.62
N SER A 115 11.54 -6.76 -3.56
CA SER A 115 12.86 -6.53 -2.96
C SER A 115 14.02 -6.66 -3.96
N ASP A 116 13.91 -7.60 -4.90
CA ASP A 116 14.96 -7.85 -5.89
C ASP A 116 15.06 -6.71 -6.90
N GLN A 117 13.92 -6.23 -7.40
CA GLN A 117 13.86 -5.07 -8.28
C GLN A 117 14.43 -3.84 -7.57
N VAL A 118 13.96 -3.58 -6.35
CA VAL A 118 14.40 -2.45 -5.52
C VAL A 118 15.92 -2.52 -5.28
N SER A 119 16.44 -3.69 -4.87
CA SER A 119 17.86 -3.91 -4.62
C SER A 119 18.71 -3.64 -5.87
N SER A 120 18.23 -4.06 -7.04
CA SER A 120 18.90 -3.82 -8.32
C SER A 120 19.08 -2.32 -8.64
N HIS A 121 18.20 -1.46 -8.16
CA HIS A 121 18.32 -0.01 -8.36
C HIS A 121 19.36 0.65 -7.43
N PHE A 122 19.75 -0.02 -6.35
CA PHE A 122 20.86 0.43 -5.48
C PHE A 122 22.24 -0.01 -6.00
N GLN A 123 22.31 -1.06 -6.83
CA GLN A 123 23.56 -1.67 -7.27
C GLN A 123 23.77 -1.48 -8.78
N THR A 124 24.82 -0.76 -9.18
CA THR A 124 25.28 -0.77 -10.58
C THR A 124 25.87 -2.15 -10.91
N ARG A 125 25.07 -2.98 -11.58
CA ARG A 125 25.36 -4.34 -12.09
C ARG A 125 26.86 -4.67 -12.15
N LYS A 126 27.35 -5.48 -11.19
CA LYS A 126 28.56 -6.30 -11.38
C LYS A 126 28.63 -7.55 -10.51
N TYR A 127 27.82 -7.64 -9.46
CA TYR A 127 27.57 -8.87 -8.73
C TYR A 127 26.07 -8.98 -8.55
N GLU A 128 25.49 -10.16 -8.83
CA GLU A 128 24.07 -10.44 -8.61
C GLU A 128 23.67 -9.93 -7.23
N ALA A 129 22.68 -9.04 -7.20
CA ALA A 129 22.12 -8.54 -5.95
C ALA A 129 21.63 -9.76 -5.17
N ARG A 130 22.39 -10.21 -4.17
CA ARG A 130 21.91 -11.25 -3.27
C ARG A 130 20.77 -10.62 -2.48
N PRO A 131 19.53 -11.11 -2.61
CA PRO A 131 18.45 -10.65 -1.76
C PRO A 131 18.90 -10.83 -0.31
N ASN A 132 18.52 -9.90 0.57
CA ASN A 132 18.71 -10.14 1.99
C ASN A 132 18.05 -11.48 2.32
N ARG A 133 18.77 -12.37 3.03
CA ARG A 133 18.27 -13.72 3.34
C ARG A 133 16.94 -13.67 4.07
N ASP A 134 16.75 -12.66 4.92
CA ASP A 134 15.51 -12.45 5.67
C ASP A 134 14.38 -11.96 4.76
N ASP A 135 14.66 -11.03 3.82
CA ASP A 135 13.68 -10.58 2.83
C ASP A 135 13.23 -11.76 1.96
N LYS A 136 14.16 -12.56 1.46
CA LYS A 136 13.85 -13.76 0.66
C LYS A 136 12.98 -14.74 1.44
N ARG A 137 13.34 -15.02 2.70
CA ARG A 137 12.56 -15.93 3.55
C ARG A 137 11.14 -15.41 3.77
N ALA A 138 10.98 -14.11 4.01
CA ALA A 138 9.66 -13.52 4.19
C ALA A 138 8.83 -13.54 2.90
N ILE A 139 9.44 -13.32 1.72
CA ILE A 139 8.79 -13.48 0.42
C ILE A 139 8.30 -14.93 0.23
N ASP A 140 9.17 -15.91 0.47
CA ASP A 140 8.83 -17.33 0.34
C ASP A 140 7.66 -17.70 1.26
N SER A 141 7.65 -17.20 2.51
CA SER A 141 6.52 -17.39 3.44
C SER A 141 5.22 -16.74 2.93
N VAL A 142 5.26 -15.54 2.34
CA VAL A 142 4.05 -14.90 1.78
C VAL A 142 3.46 -15.75 0.65
N TYR A 143 4.27 -16.20 -0.30
CA TYR A 143 3.80 -17.06 -1.38
C TYR A 143 3.28 -18.41 -0.88
N TRP A 144 3.92 -18.97 0.14
CA TRP A 144 3.43 -20.18 0.79
C TRP A 144 2.05 -19.97 1.46
N ILE A 145 1.86 -18.83 2.14
CA ILE A 145 0.57 -18.46 2.74
C ILE A 145 -0.51 -18.29 1.65
N PHE A 146 -0.19 -17.71 0.49
CA PHE A 146 -1.13 -17.65 -0.63
C PHE A 146 -1.58 -19.03 -1.08
N ASN A 147 -0.64 -19.97 -1.25
CA ASN A 147 -0.98 -21.35 -1.57
C ASN A 147 -1.86 -22.00 -0.49
N LEU A 148 -1.68 -21.68 0.79
CA LEU A 148 -2.59 -22.15 1.83
C LEU A 148 -4.00 -21.59 1.68
N PHE A 149 -4.14 -20.30 1.37
CA PHE A 149 -5.45 -19.68 1.14
C PHE A 149 -6.18 -20.29 -0.04
N GLU A 150 -5.47 -20.56 -1.15
CA GLU A 150 -6.04 -21.26 -2.31
C GLU A 150 -6.59 -22.64 -1.93
N ASN A 151 -5.89 -23.34 -1.02
CA ASN A 151 -6.30 -24.63 -0.48
C ASN A 151 -7.24 -24.54 0.73
N ARG A 152 -7.72 -23.34 1.10
CA ARG A 152 -8.61 -23.08 2.26
C ARG A 152 -8.05 -23.53 3.60
N ILE A 153 -6.72 -23.51 3.75
CA ILE A 153 -6.02 -23.86 4.97
C ILE A 153 -5.66 -22.57 5.72
N LYS A 154 -5.94 -22.53 7.03
CA LYS A 154 -5.53 -21.41 7.89
C LYS A 154 -4.00 -21.44 8.06
N PRO A 155 -3.27 -20.35 7.76
CA PRO A 155 -1.83 -20.29 7.97
C PRO A 155 -1.49 -20.27 9.47
N ASN A 156 -0.32 -20.80 9.81
CA ASN A 156 0.22 -20.74 11.16
C ASN A 156 0.43 -19.26 11.57
N GLN A 157 -0.11 -18.88 12.73
CA GLN A 157 -0.02 -17.53 13.27
C GLN A 157 1.43 -17.07 13.48
N ASP A 158 2.32 -17.94 13.97
CA ASP A 158 3.73 -17.60 14.18
C ASP A 158 4.43 -17.24 12.87
N GLU A 159 4.08 -17.92 11.78
CA GLU A 159 4.64 -17.63 10.47
C GLU A 159 4.16 -16.30 9.91
N VAL A 160 2.87 -16.00 10.09
CA VAL A 160 2.31 -14.71 9.70
C VAL A 160 2.92 -13.58 10.53
N LEU A 161 3.02 -13.74 11.85
CA LEU A 161 3.64 -12.76 12.74
C LEU A 161 5.11 -12.51 12.39
N ARG A 162 5.89 -13.54 12.04
CA ARG A 162 7.28 -13.35 11.57
C ARG A 162 7.36 -12.46 10.34
N VAL A 163 6.46 -12.64 9.36
CA VAL A 163 6.41 -11.78 8.17
C VAL A 163 6.05 -10.36 8.56
N LEU A 164 5.00 -10.18 9.37
CA LEU A 164 4.53 -8.88 9.84
C LEU A 164 5.59 -8.11 10.63
N ASP A 165 6.33 -8.81 11.49
CA ASP A 165 7.43 -8.26 12.27
C ASP A 165 8.60 -7.84 11.40
N HIS A 166 8.93 -8.65 10.39
CA HIS A 166 9.98 -8.34 9.42
C HIS A 166 9.66 -7.07 8.62
N ILE A 167 8.42 -6.96 8.13
CA ILE A 167 7.99 -5.75 7.39
C ILE A 167 7.61 -4.59 8.31
N GLY A 168 7.46 -4.81 9.61
CA GLY A 168 7.06 -3.78 10.58
C GLY A 168 5.61 -3.32 10.43
N VAL A 169 4.69 -4.23 10.07
CA VAL A 169 3.24 -3.99 10.02
C VAL A 169 2.62 -4.69 11.23
N ARG A 170 2.65 -4.01 12.37
CA ARG A 170 2.34 -4.61 13.68
C ARG A 170 1.01 -4.20 14.28
N THR A 171 0.31 -3.27 13.63
CA THR A 171 -0.86 -2.62 14.21
C THR A 171 -1.99 -2.56 13.18
N TRP A 172 -3.20 -2.42 13.67
CA TRP A 172 -4.40 -2.34 12.84
C TRP A 172 -4.30 -1.16 11.85
N SER A 173 -3.86 -0.01 12.34
CA SER A 173 -3.65 1.23 11.57
C SER A 173 -2.65 1.03 10.42
N TYR A 174 -1.52 0.35 10.67
CA TYR A 174 -0.58 0.02 9.59
C TYR A 174 -1.20 -0.90 8.54
N CYS A 175 -2.02 -1.89 8.91
CA CYS A 175 -2.72 -2.73 7.93
C CYS A 175 -3.69 -1.92 7.06
N VAL A 176 -4.39 -0.92 7.63
CA VAL A 176 -5.26 -0.01 6.86
C VAL A 176 -4.44 0.77 5.83
N LYS A 177 -3.30 1.33 6.24
CA LYS A 177 -2.38 2.04 5.34
C LYS A 177 -1.89 1.14 4.21
N GLU A 178 -1.51 -0.11 4.50
CA GLU A 178 -1.08 -1.08 3.48
C GLU A 178 -2.19 -1.40 2.48
N ILE A 179 -3.42 -1.63 2.95
CA ILE A 179 -4.58 -1.88 2.06
C ILE A 179 -4.86 -0.65 1.19
N GLY A 180 -4.82 0.55 1.76
CA GLY A 180 -5.04 1.80 1.03
C GLY A 180 -4.02 1.97 -0.11
N PHE A 181 -2.73 1.81 0.21
CA PHE A 181 -1.67 1.85 -0.79
C PHE A 181 -1.87 0.83 -1.91
N LEU A 182 -2.12 -0.44 -1.58
CA LEU A 182 -2.29 -1.50 -2.58
C LEU A 182 -3.50 -1.24 -3.49
N ARG A 183 -4.59 -0.66 -2.97
CA ARG A 183 -5.76 -0.28 -3.76
C ARG A 183 -5.46 0.84 -4.75
N GLU A 184 -4.75 1.88 -4.31
CA GLU A 184 -4.33 2.94 -5.25
C GLU A 184 -3.40 2.39 -6.31
N GLU A 185 -2.50 1.49 -5.93
CA GLU A 185 -1.55 0.86 -6.84
C GLU A 185 -2.26 -0.06 -7.87
N ILE A 186 -3.44 -0.62 -7.58
CA ILE A 186 -4.28 -1.33 -8.57
C ILE A 186 -4.92 -0.35 -9.57
N ARG A 187 -5.31 0.85 -9.15
CA ARG A 187 -5.97 1.86 -10.00
C ARG A 187 -5.03 2.50 -11.02
N VAL A 188 -3.71 2.37 -10.84
CA VAL A 188 -2.72 2.91 -11.77
C VAL A 188 -2.84 2.24 -13.14
N GLU A 189 -2.97 3.05 -14.20
CA GLU A 189 -3.06 2.56 -15.57
C GLU A 189 -1.81 1.75 -15.99
N LYS A 190 -2.00 0.80 -16.93
CA LYS A 190 -0.96 -0.08 -17.51
C LYS A 190 -0.39 -1.14 -16.54
N LYS A 191 -1.23 -1.77 -15.72
CA LYS A 191 -0.89 -3.03 -15.04
C LYS A 191 -1.37 -4.22 -15.84
N ASP A 192 -0.55 -5.26 -15.89
CA ASP A 192 -0.98 -6.53 -16.46
C ASP A 192 -1.92 -7.27 -15.49
N LYS A 193 -2.58 -8.31 -16.00
CA LYS A 193 -3.55 -9.09 -15.22
C LYS A 193 -2.89 -9.76 -14.01
N ASN A 194 -1.65 -10.23 -14.15
CA ASN A 194 -0.93 -10.96 -13.12
C ASN A 194 -0.53 -10.03 -11.95
N GLU A 195 -0.12 -8.79 -12.25
CA GLU A 195 0.15 -7.75 -11.26
C GLU A 195 -1.10 -7.43 -10.44
N ILE A 196 -2.26 -7.32 -11.09
CA ILE A 196 -3.54 -7.03 -10.42
C ILE A 196 -3.96 -8.19 -9.51
N GLU A 197 -3.80 -9.44 -9.97
CA GLU A 197 -4.08 -10.64 -9.17
C GLU A 197 -3.16 -10.75 -7.95
N LEU A 198 -1.87 -10.45 -8.13
CA LEU A 198 -0.89 -10.40 -7.05
C LEU A 198 -1.26 -9.34 -6.01
N LEU A 199 -1.57 -8.10 -6.44
CA LEU A 199 -1.99 -7.02 -5.55
C LEU A 199 -3.27 -7.37 -4.79
N SER A 200 -4.22 -8.02 -5.45
CA SER A 200 -5.47 -8.48 -4.83
C SER A 200 -5.19 -9.54 -3.76
N SER A 201 -4.26 -10.46 -4.04
CA SER A 201 -3.82 -11.48 -3.07
C SER A 201 -3.12 -10.86 -1.86
N LEU A 202 -2.27 -9.85 -2.08
CA LEU A 202 -1.62 -9.08 -1.01
C LEU A 202 -2.66 -8.34 -0.14
N ILE A 203 -3.68 -7.73 -0.75
CA ILE A 203 -4.80 -7.13 -0.01
C ILE A 203 -5.51 -8.19 0.83
N GLY A 204 -5.80 -9.36 0.25
CA GLY A 204 -6.41 -10.49 0.97
C GLY A 204 -5.58 -10.92 2.19
N PHE A 205 -4.27 -11.03 2.03
CA PHE A 205 -3.36 -11.36 3.12
C PHE A 205 -3.33 -10.29 4.21
N ILE A 206 -3.20 -9.00 3.88
CA ILE A 206 -3.25 -7.94 4.89
C ILE A 206 -4.62 -7.88 5.57
N CYS A 207 -5.72 -8.11 4.85
CA CYS A 207 -7.05 -8.24 5.45
C CYS A 207 -7.12 -9.39 6.44
N TYR A 208 -6.55 -10.55 6.11
CA TYR A 208 -6.45 -11.69 7.03
C TYR A 208 -5.63 -11.33 8.27
N CYS A 209 -4.44 -10.76 8.10
CA CYS A 209 -3.59 -10.31 9.21
C CYS A 209 -4.34 -9.35 10.13
N ARG A 210 -5.00 -8.35 9.52
CA ARG A 210 -5.77 -7.34 10.23
C ARG A 210 -6.92 -7.96 11.02
N CYS A 211 -7.72 -8.85 10.43
CA CYS A 211 -8.94 -9.37 11.05
C CYS A 211 -8.75 -10.60 11.96
N VAL A 212 -7.70 -11.39 11.73
CA VAL A 212 -7.53 -12.71 12.39
C VAL A 212 -6.28 -12.76 13.27
N ILE A 213 -5.24 -11.98 12.95
CA ILE A 213 -3.97 -11.99 13.69
C ILE A 213 -3.89 -10.83 14.67
N LEU A 214 -4.35 -9.64 14.27
CA LEU A 214 -4.32 -8.43 15.07
C LEU A 214 -5.70 -8.18 15.69
N GLU A 215 -5.97 -8.80 16.84
CA GLU A 215 -7.29 -8.77 17.48
C GLU A 215 -7.63 -7.42 18.16
N GLY A 216 -6.68 -6.48 18.26
CA GLY A 216 -6.86 -5.15 18.87
C GLY A 216 -6.97 -4.03 17.83
N ILE A 217 -8.01 -3.18 17.95
CA ILE A 217 -8.06 -1.88 17.28
C ILE A 217 -7.15 -0.94 18.06
N ASP A 218 -6.19 -0.31 17.39
CA ASP A 218 -5.27 0.63 18.03
C ASP A 218 -6.06 1.79 18.68
N GLU A 219 -5.84 2.03 19.98
CA GLU A 219 -6.19 3.29 20.64
C GLU A 219 -5.11 4.32 20.29
N ASP A 220 -5.11 4.83 19.06
CA ASP A 220 -4.14 5.85 18.66
C ASP A 220 -4.44 7.20 19.35
N GLU A 221 -3.52 7.64 20.23
CA GLU A 221 -3.53 8.95 20.92
C GLU A 221 -3.29 10.16 19.98
N ASP A 222 -2.96 9.94 18.70
CA ASP A 222 -2.60 10.99 17.73
C ASP A 222 -3.78 11.54 16.88
N LYS A 223 -5.03 11.16 17.20
CA LYS A 223 -6.24 11.59 16.45
C LYS A 223 -6.73 13.00 16.80
N LYS A 224 -5.97 14.04 16.50
CA LYS A 224 -6.49 15.43 16.57
C LYS A 224 -6.43 16.26 15.29
N GLU A 225 -5.79 15.78 14.21
CA GLU A 225 -5.61 16.62 13.01
C GLU A 225 -6.12 16.00 11.69
N GLU A 226 -6.71 14.80 11.69
CA GLU A 226 -7.21 14.15 10.46
C GLU A 226 -8.75 13.99 10.39
N GLU A 227 -9.52 14.68 11.25
CA GLU A 227 -10.98 14.51 11.33
C GLU A 227 -11.80 15.14 10.18
N GLU A 228 -11.20 15.84 9.21
CA GLU A 228 -11.96 16.57 8.19
C GLU A 228 -12.15 15.87 6.83
N GLU A 229 -11.51 14.71 6.54
CA GLU A 229 -11.69 14.00 5.25
C GLU A 229 -12.44 12.65 5.33
N GLU A 230 -12.78 12.13 6.52
CA GLU A 230 -13.47 10.83 6.71
C GLU A 230 -15.02 10.92 6.83
N GLU A 231 -15.71 11.76 6.05
CA GLU A 231 -17.20 11.80 6.08
C GLU A 231 -17.91 10.85 5.08
N GLU A 232 -17.21 9.96 4.37
CA GLU A 232 -17.86 8.94 3.56
C GLU A 232 -17.28 7.54 3.83
N TYR A 233 -18.17 6.59 4.14
CA TYR A 233 -17.95 5.20 4.61
C TYR A 233 -17.81 5.00 6.12
N VAL A 234 -18.95 4.85 6.79
CA VAL A 234 -19.01 4.24 8.12
C VAL A 234 -18.60 2.76 8.00
N ILE A 235 -17.31 2.47 8.22
CA ILE A 235 -16.78 1.10 8.28
C ILE A 235 -17.20 0.47 9.60
N ILE A 236 -18.23 -0.36 9.56
CA ILE A 236 -18.56 -1.22 10.71
C ILE A 236 -17.82 -2.52 10.54
N ARG A 237 -16.85 -2.78 11.43
CA ARG A 237 -16.12 -4.06 11.52
C ARG A 237 -15.50 -4.53 10.18
N GLY A 238 -15.00 -3.59 9.36
CA GLY A 238 -14.32 -3.92 8.11
C GLY A 238 -15.22 -4.30 6.92
N LEU A 239 -16.54 -4.16 7.04
CA LEU A 239 -17.50 -4.37 5.95
C LEU A 239 -17.86 -3.04 5.28
N LYS A 240 -17.98 -3.03 3.95
CA LYS A 240 -18.53 -1.86 3.25
C LYS A 240 -20.04 -1.84 3.43
N VAL A 241 -20.62 -0.66 3.63
CA VAL A 241 -22.09 -0.49 3.74
C VAL A 241 -22.81 -1.04 2.50
N ASP A 242 -22.19 -0.94 1.33
CA ASP A 242 -22.74 -1.52 0.09
C ASP A 242 -22.83 -3.04 0.09
N ASP A 243 -21.99 -3.73 0.87
CA ASP A 243 -22.06 -5.18 1.02
C ASP A 243 -23.29 -5.63 1.84
N LEU A 244 -23.96 -4.69 2.52
CA LEU A 244 -25.19 -4.92 3.29
C LEU A 244 -26.46 -4.66 2.47
N ARG A 245 -26.34 -4.22 1.21
CA ARG A 245 -27.48 -3.96 0.34
C ARG A 245 -27.98 -5.23 -0.34
N CYS A 246 -29.30 -5.35 -0.45
CA CYS A 246 -29.91 -6.43 -1.23
C CYS A 246 -29.58 -6.23 -2.72
N PRO A 247 -29.08 -7.25 -3.44
CA PRO A 247 -28.80 -7.12 -4.87
C PRO A 247 -30.02 -6.89 -5.77
N ILE A 248 -31.24 -7.08 -5.26
CA ILE A 248 -32.50 -6.84 -6.01
C ILE A 248 -33.00 -5.42 -5.76
N SER A 249 -33.21 -5.03 -4.49
CA SER A 249 -33.78 -3.73 -4.16
C SER A 249 -32.76 -2.61 -4.07
N LEU A 250 -31.46 -2.93 -3.93
CA LEU A 250 -30.36 -2.01 -3.66
C LEU A 250 -30.48 -1.24 -2.34
N GLU A 251 -31.44 -1.62 -1.50
CA GLU A 251 -31.64 -1.12 -0.14
C GLU A 251 -30.92 -2.01 0.88
N ILE A 252 -30.59 -1.47 2.06
CA ILE A 252 -30.00 -2.24 3.16
C ILE A 252 -30.97 -3.37 3.57
N MET A 253 -30.44 -4.59 3.68
CA MET A 253 -31.24 -5.78 4.00
C MET A 253 -31.80 -5.72 5.41
N ASN A 254 -33.11 -5.82 5.58
CA ASN A 254 -33.74 -5.85 6.91
C ASN A 254 -33.80 -7.29 7.47
N ASP A 255 -34.07 -8.27 6.61
CA ASP A 255 -34.04 -9.68 6.96
C ASP A 255 -33.19 -10.47 5.96
N PRO A 256 -31.85 -10.50 6.14
CA PRO A 256 -30.94 -11.14 5.20
C PRO A 256 -31.12 -12.66 5.17
N VAL A 257 -31.27 -13.20 3.96
CA VAL A 257 -31.38 -14.65 3.68
C VAL A 257 -30.42 -15.05 2.57
N VAL A 258 -29.85 -16.24 2.67
CA VAL A 258 -28.85 -16.77 1.73
C VAL A 258 -29.47 -17.85 0.87
N LEU A 259 -29.16 -17.78 -0.43
CA LEU A 259 -29.44 -18.85 -1.40
C LEU A 259 -28.34 -19.90 -1.39
N GLU A 260 -28.60 -21.08 -1.96
CA GLU A 260 -27.59 -22.14 -2.17
C GLU A 260 -26.34 -21.66 -2.96
N THR A 261 -26.47 -20.57 -3.72
CA THR A 261 -25.35 -19.94 -4.44
C THR A 261 -24.42 -19.12 -3.56
N GLY A 262 -24.71 -18.99 -2.26
CA GLY A 262 -23.92 -18.22 -1.29
C GLY A 262 -24.19 -16.71 -1.30
N HIS A 263 -25.18 -16.23 -2.07
CA HIS A 263 -25.54 -14.82 -2.12
C HIS A 263 -26.66 -14.48 -1.14
N THR A 264 -26.49 -13.38 -0.39
CA THR A 264 -27.49 -12.85 0.54
C THR A 264 -28.44 -11.85 -0.15
N TYR A 265 -29.72 -11.90 0.20
CA TYR A 265 -30.78 -10.99 -0.23
C TYR A 265 -31.66 -10.60 0.95
N ASP A 266 -32.40 -9.50 0.84
CA ASP A 266 -33.52 -9.27 1.75
C ASP A 266 -34.64 -10.29 1.45
N ARG A 267 -35.19 -10.91 2.50
CA ARG A 267 -36.23 -11.95 2.37
C ARG A 267 -37.40 -11.46 1.51
N SER A 268 -37.89 -10.25 1.73
CA SER A 268 -39.06 -9.74 1.01
C SER A 268 -38.79 -9.61 -0.50
N SER A 269 -37.57 -9.22 -0.87
CA SER A 269 -37.16 -9.03 -2.25
C SER A 269 -37.01 -10.36 -2.98
N ILE A 270 -36.33 -11.34 -2.38
CA ILE A 270 -36.11 -12.64 -3.03
C ILE A 270 -37.39 -13.49 -3.06
N THR A 271 -38.27 -13.36 -2.06
CA THR A 271 -39.58 -14.02 -2.08
C THR A 271 -40.47 -13.47 -3.21
N LYS A 272 -40.46 -12.16 -3.48
CA LYS A 272 -41.16 -11.57 -4.63
C LYS A 272 -40.61 -12.10 -5.96
N TRP A 273 -39.29 -12.21 -6.07
CA TRP A 273 -38.63 -12.77 -7.25
C TRP A 273 -39.11 -14.19 -7.55
N PHE A 274 -39.16 -15.06 -6.54
CA PHE A 274 -39.68 -16.42 -6.69
C PHE A 274 -41.19 -16.48 -6.94
N SER A 275 -41.97 -15.59 -6.31
CA SER A 275 -43.42 -15.52 -6.51
C SER A 275 -43.80 -15.09 -7.93
N ALA A 276 -42.90 -14.39 -8.63
CA ALA A 276 -43.04 -14.06 -10.05
C ALA A 276 -42.69 -15.23 -11.00
N GLY A 277 -42.42 -16.42 -10.47
CA GLY A 277 -42.11 -17.62 -11.25
C GLY A 277 -40.63 -17.80 -11.60
N ASN A 278 -39.75 -16.93 -11.09
CA ASN A 278 -38.32 -17.06 -11.36
C ASN A 278 -37.70 -18.15 -10.47
N ILE A 279 -36.89 -19.03 -11.06
CA ILE A 279 -36.16 -20.10 -10.34
C ILE A 279 -34.64 -19.94 -10.46
N THR A 280 -34.16 -18.72 -10.72
CA THR A 280 -32.75 -18.40 -10.90
C THR A 280 -32.24 -17.47 -9.81
N CYS A 281 -30.95 -17.53 -9.52
CA CYS A 281 -30.26 -16.57 -8.67
C CYS A 281 -30.19 -15.20 -9.38
N PRO A 282 -30.77 -14.12 -8.84
CA PRO A 282 -30.79 -12.81 -9.50
C PRO A 282 -29.41 -12.24 -9.83
N LYS A 283 -28.40 -12.57 -9.01
CA LYS A 283 -27.04 -12.01 -9.16
C LYS A 283 -26.17 -12.80 -10.15
N THR A 284 -26.41 -14.10 -10.27
CA THR A 284 -25.55 -14.99 -11.10
C THR A 284 -26.25 -15.54 -12.33
N GLY A 285 -27.57 -15.42 -12.42
CA GLY A 285 -28.38 -16.00 -13.49
C GLY A 285 -28.50 -17.52 -13.45
N LYS A 286 -27.86 -18.20 -12.49
CA LYS A 286 -27.88 -19.67 -12.39
C LYS A 286 -29.22 -20.19 -11.90
N THR A 287 -29.74 -21.25 -12.53
CA THR A 287 -30.92 -21.98 -12.06
C THR A 287 -30.65 -22.60 -10.70
N LEU A 288 -31.59 -22.45 -9.78
CA LEU A 288 -31.52 -22.96 -8.42
C LEU A 288 -32.10 -24.37 -8.35
N VAL A 289 -31.46 -25.24 -7.57
CA VAL A 289 -31.98 -26.58 -7.23
C VAL A 289 -33.05 -26.48 -6.14
N SER A 290 -32.96 -25.47 -5.27
CA SER A 290 -33.93 -25.19 -4.22
C SER A 290 -34.22 -23.70 -4.04
N THR A 291 -35.48 -23.36 -3.73
CA THR A 291 -35.92 -22.01 -3.34
C THR A 291 -35.99 -21.81 -1.83
N VAL A 292 -35.50 -22.78 -1.05
CA VAL A 292 -35.45 -22.69 0.42
C VAL A 292 -34.53 -21.54 0.83
N LEU A 293 -35.05 -20.65 1.68
CA LEU A 293 -34.34 -19.48 2.19
C LEU A 293 -33.79 -19.75 3.59
N VAL A 294 -32.46 -19.70 3.73
CA VAL A 294 -31.78 -19.84 5.02
C VAL A 294 -31.47 -18.45 5.58
N GLY A 295 -31.85 -18.17 6.82
CA GLY A 295 -31.54 -16.88 7.46
C GLY A 295 -30.04 -16.68 7.68
N ASN A 296 -29.52 -15.51 7.34
CA ASN A 296 -28.13 -15.14 7.61
C ASN A 296 -28.05 -14.29 8.87
N VAL A 297 -27.91 -14.97 10.00
CA VAL A 297 -27.88 -14.33 11.34
C VAL A 297 -26.68 -13.39 11.48
N SER A 298 -25.55 -13.70 10.85
CA SER A 298 -24.35 -12.87 10.86
C SER A 298 -24.59 -11.51 10.19
N ASP A 299 -25.11 -11.51 8.95
CA ASP A 299 -25.43 -10.27 8.24
C ASP A 299 -26.51 -9.46 8.99
N LYS A 300 -27.47 -10.14 9.61
CA LYS A 300 -28.53 -9.50 10.40
C LYS A 300 -27.98 -8.75 11.62
N GLN A 301 -27.02 -9.35 12.34
CA GLN A 301 -26.35 -8.70 13.47
C GLN A 301 -25.55 -7.47 13.03
N VAL A 302 -24.88 -7.56 11.88
CA VAL A 302 -24.10 -6.43 11.33
C VAL A 302 -25.03 -5.28 10.95
N VAL A 303 -26.12 -5.55 10.22
CA VAL A 303 -27.10 -4.52 9.85
C VAL A 303 -27.71 -3.85 11.09
N HIS A 304 -28.04 -4.62 12.14
CA HIS A 304 -28.56 -4.04 13.38
C HIS A 304 -27.56 -3.07 14.02
N SER A 305 -26.29 -3.48 14.12
CA SER A 305 -25.23 -2.63 14.65
C SER A 305 -24.97 -1.38 13.81
N TYR A 306 -25.32 -1.40 12.52
CA TYR A 306 -25.28 -0.22 11.64
C TYR A 306 -26.30 0.83 12.03
N PHE A 307 -27.55 0.43 12.20
CA PHE A 307 -28.61 1.36 12.57
C PHE A 307 -28.43 1.93 13.98
N GLU A 308 -27.94 1.14 14.94
CA GLU A 308 -27.64 1.63 16.29
C GLU A 308 -26.60 2.76 16.29
N LYS A 309 -25.52 2.62 15.50
CA LYS A 309 -24.47 3.64 15.39
C LYS A 309 -24.93 4.89 14.64
N GLU A 310 -25.72 4.73 13.58
CA GLU A 310 -26.33 5.86 12.85
C GLU A 310 -27.23 6.72 13.76
N ILE A 311 -27.99 6.08 14.64
CA ILE A 311 -28.87 6.77 15.60
C ILE A 311 -28.06 7.54 16.64
N ASP A 312 -26.96 6.97 17.15
CA ASP A 312 -26.06 7.65 18.09
C ASP A 312 -25.35 8.85 17.43
N HIS A 313 -24.88 8.70 16.19
CA HIS A 313 -24.25 9.78 15.42
C HIS A 313 -25.20 10.95 15.16
N LYS A 314 -26.45 10.66 14.75
CA LYS A 314 -27.50 11.68 14.54
C LYS A 314 -27.87 12.38 15.84
N SER A 315 -27.86 11.67 16.97
CA SER A 315 -28.15 12.22 18.30
C SER A 315 -27.03 13.15 18.80
N LYS A 316 -25.76 12.84 18.48
CA LYS A 316 -24.60 13.68 18.81
C LYS A 316 -24.54 14.95 17.95
N LYS A 317 -24.76 14.87 16.63
CA LYS A 317 -24.82 16.06 15.74
C LYS A 317 -25.93 17.04 16.15
N LYS A 318 -27.06 16.54 16.65
CA LYS A 318 -28.18 17.37 17.15
C LYS A 318 -27.91 18.08 18.48
N LYS A 319 -26.93 17.63 19.28
CA LYS A 319 -26.49 18.29 20.52
C LYS A 319 -25.40 19.33 20.31
N LEU A 320 -24.63 19.25 19.22
CA LEU A 320 -23.62 20.25 18.84
C LEU A 320 -24.19 21.45 18.04
N SER A 321 -25.47 21.40 17.67
CA SER A 321 -26.15 22.40 16.84
C SER A 321 -27.19 23.25 17.61
N VAL A 322 -27.17 23.19 18.95
CA VAL A 322 -28.00 23.98 19.88
C VAL A 322 -27.07 24.71 20.84
#